data_AF-A0AAP0PK94-F1
#
_entry.id   AF-A0AAP0PK94-F1
#
_cell.length_a   1.000
_cell.length_b   1.000
_cell.length_c   1.000
_cell.angle_alpha   90.00
_cell.angle_beta   90.00
_cell.angle_gamma   90.00
#
_symmetry.space_group_name_H-M   'P 1'
#
loop_
_entity.id
_entity.type
_entity.pdbx_description
1 polymer ?
#
loop_
_entity_poly.entity_id
_entity_poly.type
_entity_poly.pdbx_seq_one_letter_code
_entity_poly.pdbx_strand_id
1 'polypeptide(L)'
;MRVVLDLVLVPLGLVVMLAYQAWLLYKIRTQPSKTVIGINTINRRVWVEAMMEDPSKNGVLAVQTLRNNIMASTLLASTAIMLSSLIAVLMTNRGAQPSVLLYGDKTQLGFSIKFFSILVCFLVAFLFNVQSIRYYSHASILINVPVKKIPLMSPNLSVEYVGRAVNRGSYFWSLGLRAFYLSFPLFLWIFGPIPMFVCCVALVSLFYFLDVVFQSHVSVASEEEHKSDEESGLP
;
A
#
# COMPACT_ATOMS: atom_id res chain seq x y z
N MET A 1 -18.39 8.23 -31.52
CA MET A 1 -17.00 7.74 -31.41
C MET A 1 -16.38 8.00 -30.03
N ARG A 2 -16.47 9.22 -29.45
CA ARG A 2 -15.97 9.50 -28.07
C ARG A 2 -16.69 8.73 -26.95
N VAL A 3 -18.01 8.58 -27.04
CA VAL A 3 -18.80 7.77 -26.08
C VAL A 3 -18.41 6.29 -26.10
N VAL A 4 -18.17 5.71 -27.28
CA VAL A 4 -17.70 4.32 -27.41
C VAL A 4 -16.27 4.17 -26.86
N LEU A 5 -15.44 5.20 -27.03
CA LEU A 5 -14.10 5.24 -26.48
C LEU A 5 -14.13 5.31 -24.95
N ASP A 6 -14.93 6.20 -24.34
CA ASP A 6 -15.08 6.23 -22.88
C ASP A 6 -15.75 4.95 -22.34
N LEU A 7 -16.71 4.37 -23.05
CA LEU A 7 -17.44 3.17 -22.60
C LEU A 7 -16.63 1.87 -22.71
N VAL A 8 -15.55 1.86 -23.50
CA VAL A 8 -14.63 0.72 -23.60
C VAL A 8 -13.35 0.99 -22.82
N LEU A 9 -12.74 2.17 -22.97
CA LEU A 9 -11.43 2.50 -22.42
C LEU A 9 -11.44 2.68 -20.89
N VAL A 10 -12.56 3.12 -20.32
CA VAL A 10 -12.73 3.32 -18.87
C VAL A 10 -12.90 2.00 -18.14
N PRO A 11 -13.84 1.11 -18.51
CA PRO A 11 -13.90 -0.21 -17.90
C PRO A 11 -12.67 -1.04 -18.27
N LEU A 12 -12.07 -0.89 -19.46
CA LEU A 12 -10.81 -1.56 -19.78
C LEU A 12 -9.65 -1.04 -18.92
N GLY A 13 -9.55 0.27 -18.69
CA GLY A 13 -8.54 0.87 -17.80
C GLY A 13 -8.73 0.46 -16.33
N LEU A 14 -9.97 0.42 -15.86
CA LEU A 14 -10.32 -0.08 -14.53
C LEU A 14 -10.07 -1.58 -14.42
N VAL A 15 -10.41 -2.38 -15.43
CA VAL A 15 -10.16 -3.82 -15.46
C VAL A 15 -8.67 -4.09 -15.54
N VAL A 16 -7.88 -3.34 -16.32
CA VAL A 16 -6.42 -3.48 -16.37
C VAL A 16 -5.79 -3.06 -15.04
N MET A 17 -6.29 -2.01 -14.39
CA MET A 17 -5.82 -1.63 -13.05
C MET A 17 -6.21 -2.65 -11.97
N LEU A 18 -7.46 -3.10 -11.96
CA LEU A 18 -7.95 -4.10 -11.02
C LEU A 18 -7.31 -5.47 -11.29
N ALA A 19 -7.09 -5.83 -12.55
CA ALA A 19 -6.39 -7.06 -12.93
C ALA A 19 -4.90 -6.96 -12.61
N TYR A 20 -4.25 -5.81 -12.79
CA TYR A 20 -2.86 -5.60 -12.37
C TYR A 20 -2.74 -5.67 -10.84
N GLN A 21 -3.64 -5.01 -10.11
CA GLN A 21 -3.66 -5.07 -8.65
C GLN A 21 -4.03 -6.46 -8.15
N ALA A 22 -4.99 -7.15 -8.76
CA ALA A 22 -5.38 -8.52 -8.42
C ALA A 22 -4.32 -9.54 -8.80
N TRP A 23 -3.63 -9.37 -9.94
CA TRP A 23 -2.48 -10.18 -10.34
C TRP A 23 -1.30 -9.96 -9.40
N LEU A 24 -1.04 -8.72 -8.98
CA LEU A 24 -0.02 -8.38 -8.00
C LEU A 24 -0.40 -8.95 -6.62
N LEU A 25 -1.66 -8.81 -6.19
CA LEU A 25 -2.20 -9.43 -4.99
C LEU A 25 -2.06 -10.96 -5.03
N TYR A 26 -2.39 -11.54 -6.17
CA TYR A 26 -2.33 -12.98 -6.43
C TYR A 26 -0.88 -13.45 -6.39
N LYS A 27 0.04 -12.75 -7.04
CA LYS A 27 1.49 -13.06 -7.06
C LYS A 27 2.13 -12.89 -5.69
N ILE A 28 1.73 -11.88 -4.91
CA ILE A 28 2.14 -11.71 -3.51
C ILE A 28 1.61 -12.85 -2.64
N ARG A 29 0.41 -13.36 -2.91
CA ARG A 29 -0.20 -14.49 -2.18
C ARG A 29 0.34 -15.86 -2.58
N THR A 30 0.72 -16.05 -3.84
CA THR A 30 1.14 -17.36 -4.37
C THR A 30 2.66 -17.56 -4.38
N GLN A 31 3.48 -16.52 -4.47
CA GLN A 31 4.95 -16.63 -4.49
C GLN A 31 5.65 -15.59 -3.59
N PRO A 32 5.57 -15.76 -2.25
CA PRO A 32 6.16 -14.85 -1.27
C PRO A 32 7.70 -14.89 -1.22
N SER A 33 8.40 -15.80 -1.90
CA SER A 33 9.87 -15.90 -1.82
C SER A 33 10.61 -15.25 -3.01
N LYS A 34 9.91 -14.77 -4.05
CA LYS A 34 10.52 -14.16 -5.24
C LYS A 34 10.15 -12.69 -5.45
N THR A 35 9.47 -12.06 -4.49
CA THR A 35 8.99 -10.69 -4.61
C THR A 35 9.45 -9.83 -3.44
N VAL A 36 9.71 -8.54 -3.70
CA VAL A 36 10.20 -7.53 -2.73
C VAL A 36 9.36 -7.49 -1.45
N ILE A 37 8.04 -7.64 -1.58
CA ILE A 37 7.11 -7.66 -0.46
C ILE A 37 7.36 -8.88 0.43
N GLY A 38 7.72 -10.00 -0.17
CA GLY A 38 8.07 -11.25 0.49
C GLY A 38 9.36 -11.19 1.30
N ILE A 39 10.42 -10.64 0.71
CA ILE A 39 11.69 -10.38 1.41
C ILE A 39 11.45 -9.42 2.58
N ASN A 40 10.69 -8.34 2.35
CA ASN A 40 10.33 -7.40 3.42
C ASN A 40 9.44 -8.04 4.50
N THR A 41 8.62 -9.04 4.16
CA THR A 41 7.90 -9.87 5.13
C THR A 41 8.86 -10.71 5.97
N ILE A 42 9.87 -11.34 5.36
CA ILE A 42 10.88 -12.14 6.05
C ILE A 42 11.73 -11.25 6.96
N ASN A 43 12.25 -10.13 6.45
CA ASN A 43 13.03 -9.17 7.23
C ASN A 43 12.24 -8.62 8.41
N ARG A 44 10.94 -8.35 8.24
CA ARG A 44 10.08 -7.96 9.37
C ARG A 44 9.86 -9.06 10.38
N ARG A 45 9.80 -10.32 9.95
CA ARG A 45 9.70 -11.47 10.86
C ARG A 45 10.98 -11.60 11.69
N VAL A 46 12.14 -11.56 11.04
CA VAL A 46 13.46 -11.58 11.71
C VAL A 46 13.61 -10.38 12.65
N TRP A 47 13.18 -9.20 12.22
CA TRP A 47 13.18 -8.00 13.08
C TRP A 47 12.29 -8.19 14.31
N VAL A 48 11.08 -8.74 14.17
CA VAL A 48 10.22 -9.04 15.33
C VAL A 48 10.86 -10.06 16.26
N GLU A 49 11.50 -11.10 15.72
CA GLU A 49 12.26 -12.09 16.50
C GLU A 49 13.38 -11.42 17.31
N ALA A 50 14.20 -10.57 16.68
CA ALA A 50 15.27 -9.83 17.35
C ALA A 50 14.76 -8.81 18.39
N MET A 51 13.62 -8.15 18.13
CA MET A 51 13.03 -7.22 19.10
C MET A 51 12.42 -7.92 20.32
N MET A 52 11.96 -9.17 20.16
CA MET A 52 11.34 -9.96 21.24
C MET A 52 12.33 -10.82 22.03
N GLU A 53 13.57 -10.97 21.57
CA GLU A 53 14.64 -11.67 22.29
C GLU A 53 15.04 -10.94 23.58
N ASP A 54 15.20 -9.61 23.50
CA ASP A 54 15.49 -8.71 24.64
C ASP A 54 14.45 -7.59 24.79
N PRO A 55 13.22 -7.87 25.30
CA PRO A 55 12.16 -6.87 25.41
C PRO A 55 12.51 -5.67 26.31
N SER A 56 13.41 -5.86 27.29
CA SER A 56 13.83 -4.79 28.22
C SER A 56 14.70 -3.72 27.56
N LYS A 57 15.46 -4.07 26.51
CA LYS A 57 16.27 -3.13 25.72
C LYS A 57 15.54 -2.68 24.46
N ASN A 58 14.91 -3.62 23.76
CA ASN A 58 14.41 -3.41 22.40
C ASN A 58 12.92 -3.06 22.34
N GLY A 59 12.15 -3.29 23.42
CA GLY A 59 10.71 -3.05 23.44
C GLY A 59 10.31 -1.61 23.12
N VAL A 60 11.05 -0.62 23.65
CA VAL A 60 10.80 0.80 23.38
C VAL A 60 11.03 1.13 21.91
N LEU A 61 12.13 0.66 21.32
CA LEU A 61 12.44 0.84 19.91
C LEU A 61 11.34 0.24 19.03
N ALA A 62 10.90 -0.97 19.35
CA ALA A 62 9.86 -1.66 18.59
C ALA A 62 8.51 -0.92 18.63
N VAL A 63 8.10 -0.43 19.80
CA VAL A 63 6.90 0.42 19.95
C VAL A 63 7.04 1.70 19.17
N GLN A 64 8.20 2.34 19.22
CA GLN A 64 8.45 3.59 18.53
C GLN A 64 8.37 3.40 17.00
N THR A 65 8.95 2.33 16.46
CA THR A 65 8.81 1.98 15.04
C THR A 65 7.35 1.73 14.67
N LEU A 66 6.59 0.99 15.48
CA LEU A 66 5.17 0.75 15.23
C LEU A 66 4.34 2.04 15.32
N ARG A 67 4.64 2.94 16.27
CA ARG A 67 4.01 4.26 16.36
C ARG A 67 4.29 5.14 15.14
N ASN A 68 5.51 5.10 14.60
CA ASN A 68 5.84 5.82 13.37
C ASN A 68 5.01 5.28 12.18
N ASN A 69 4.86 3.96 12.08
CA ASN A 69 4.01 3.34 11.06
C ASN A 69 2.54 3.70 11.24
N ILE A 70 2.03 3.73 12.48
CA ILE A 70 0.66 4.19 12.78
C ILE A 70 0.49 5.66 12.36
N MET A 71 1.46 6.52 12.67
CA MET A 71 1.44 7.93 12.27
C MET A 71 1.39 8.07 10.74
N ALA A 72 2.24 7.35 10.01
CA ALA A 72 2.24 7.34 8.55
C ALA A 72 0.89 6.87 7.97
N SER A 73 0.32 5.78 8.48
CA SER A 73 -1.02 5.31 8.08
C SER A 73 -2.11 6.34 8.42
N THR A 74 -1.99 7.04 9.55
CA THR A 74 -2.95 8.09 9.96
C THR A 74 -2.89 9.28 9.04
N LEU A 75 -1.69 9.75 8.69
CA LEU A 75 -1.51 10.83 7.72
C LEU A 75 -2.15 10.49 6.38
N LEU A 76 -1.92 9.28 5.86
CA LEU A 76 -2.54 8.82 4.61
C LEU A 76 -4.06 8.66 4.71
N ALA A 77 -4.58 8.21 5.85
CA ALA A 77 -6.02 8.14 6.08
C ALA A 77 -6.65 9.55 6.10
N SER A 78 -6.03 10.48 6.82
CA SER A 78 -6.49 11.87 6.91
C SER A 78 -6.47 12.59 5.57
N THR A 79 -5.42 12.40 4.76
CA THR A 79 -5.37 12.96 3.40
C THR A 79 -6.44 12.34 2.51
N ALA A 80 -6.66 11.01 2.58
CA ALA A 80 -7.68 10.33 1.79
C ALA A 80 -9.10 10.82 2.11
N ILE A 81 -9.45 11.02 3.39
CA ILE A 81 -10.77 11.53 3.77
C ILE A 81 -10.93 13.02 3.45
N MET A 82 -9.86 13.82 3.60
CA MET A 82 -9.85 15.23 3.21
C MET A 82 -10.09 15.38 1.71
N LEU A 83 -9.41 14.59 0.88
CA LEU A 83 -9.59 14.60 -0.57
C LEU A 83 -10.98 14.08 -0.95
N SER A 84 -11.49 13.03 -0.30
CA SER A 84 -12.88 12.57 -0.47
C SER A 84 -13.89 13.69 -0.21
N SER A 85 -13.71 14.44 0.88
CA SER A 85 -14.58 15.58 1.24
C SER A 85 -14.50 16.69 0.18
N LEU A 86 -13.29 17.05 -0.26
CA LEU A 86 -13.09 18.05 -1.31
C LEU A 86 -13.82 17.66 -2.60
N ILE A 87 -13.68 16.40 -3.04
CA ILE A 87 -14.37 15.88 -4.22
C ILE A 87 -15.90 15.91 -4.05
N ALA A 88 -16.42 15.54 -2.87
CA ALA A 88 -17.84 15.60 -2.58
C ALA A 88 -18.38 17.04 -2.63
N VAL A 89 -17.65 18.01 -2.10
CA VAL A 89 -18.05 19.44 -2.18
C VAL A 89 -18.01 19.95 -3.63
N LEU A 90 -16.99 19.59 -4.41
CA LEU A 90 -16.90 19.93 -5.83
C LEU A 90 -18.07 19.36 -6.65
N MET A 91 -18.56 18.18 -6.28
CA MET A 91 -19.76 17.58 -6.89
C MET A 91 -21.02 18.41 -6.59
N THR A 92 -21.23 18.76 -5.33
CA THR A 92 -22.42 19.50 -4.88
C THR A 92 -22.46 20.93 -5.43
N ASN A 93 -21.33 21.64 -5.44
CA ASN A 93 -21.26 23.03 -5.91
C ASN A 93 -21.42 23.19 -7.42
N ARG A 94 -21.17 22.14 -8.23
CA ARG A 94 -21.42 22.19 -9.69
C ARG A 94 -22.90 22.28 -10.05
N GLY A 95 -23.81 22.00 -9.11
CA GLY A 95 -25.25 22.28 -9.29
C GLY A 95 -25.60 23.77 -9.27
N ALA A 96 -24.68 24.64 -8.82
CA ALA A 96 -24.96 26.06 -8.56
C ALA A 96 -24.34 27.04 -9.58
N GLN A 97 -23.43 26.62 -10.47
CA GLN A 97 -22.83 27.51 -11.49
C GLN A 97 -22.53 26.75 -12.80
N PRO A 98 -23.09 27.18 -13.95
CA PRO A 98 -22.60 26.74 -15.24
C PRO A 98 -21.38 27.58 -15.65
N SER A 99 -20.47 26.99 -16.40
CA SER A 99 -19.44 27.64 -17.25
C SER A 99 -18.05 27.86 -16.60
N VAL A 100 -17.02 27.22 -17.18
CA VAL A 100 -16.08 27.86 -18.12
C VAL A 100 -14.84 26.98 -18.40
N LEU A 101 -14.41 26.07 -17.52
CA LEU A 101 -13.02 25.55 -17.61
C LEU A 101 -12.80 24.03 -17.76
N LEU A 102 -13.78 23.23 -18.23
CA LEU A 102 -13.52 21.80 -18.49
C LEU A 102 -13.84 21.41 -19.93
N TYR A 103 -12.76 21.30 -20.72
CA TYR A 103 -12.73 20.69 -22.04
C TYR A 103 -12.85 19.16 -21.90
N GLY A 104 -14.06 18.63 -21.99
CA GLY A 104 -14.35 17.18 -21.92
C GLY A 104 -15.85 16.92 -21.87
N ASP A 105 -16.33 15.82 -22.49
CA ASP A 105 -17.73 15.56 -22.88
C ASP A 105 -18.86 16.14 -22.00
N LYS A 106 -19.85 16.77 -22.66
CA LYS A 106 -20.89 17.63 -22.08
C LYS A 106 -22.00 16.92 -21.29
N THR A 107 -21.86 15.65 -20.93
CA THR A 107 -22.93 14.91 -20.23
C THR A 107 -22.72 14.98 -18.73
N GLN A 108 -23.66 15.61 -18.01
CA GLN A 108 -23.65 15.76 -16.54
C GLN A 108 -23.43 14.42 -15.81
N LEU A 109 -23.97 13.32 -16.35
CA LEU A 109 -23.76 11.96 -15.86
C LEU A 109 -22.30 11.49 -15.94
N GLY A 110 -21.58 11.81 -17.02
CA GLY A 110 -20.18 11.39 -17.20
C GLY A 110 -19.25 12.02 -16.17
N PHE A 111 -19.48 13.29 -15.81
CA PHE A 111 -18.75 13.93 -14.73
C PHE A 111 -19.06 13.31 -13.37
N SER A 112 -20.34 13.09 -13.04
CA SER A 112 -20.72 12.46 -11.77
C SER A 112 -20.07 11.09 -11.58
N ILE A 113 -20.00 10.26 -12.63
CA ILE A 113 -19.33 8.95 -12.59
C ILE A 113 -17.82 9.09 -12.33
N LYS A 114 -17.14 10.04 -13.01
CA LYS A 114 -15.70 10.28 -12.81
C LYS A 114 -15.36 10.63 -11.37
N PHE A 115 -16.06 11.61 -10.81
CA PHE A 115 -15.82 12.06 -9.45
C PHE A 115 -16.28 11.04 -8.39
N PHE A 116 -17.39 10.33 -8.62
CA PHE A 116 -17.81 9.22 -7.77
C PHE A 116 -16.76 8.11 -7.73
N SER A 117 -16.16 7.77 -8.88
CA SER A 117 -15.06 6.79 -8.95
C SER A 117 -13.83 7.23 -8.14
N ILE A 118 -13.44 8.50 -8.23
CA ILE A 118 -12.34 9.07 -7.42
C ILE A 118 -12.66 8.99 -5.92
N LEU A 119 -13.89 9.34 -5.54
CA LEU A 119 -14.35 9.29 -4.14
C LEU A 119 -14.29 7.86 -3.60
N VAL A 120 -14.81 6.87 -4.34
CA VAL A 120 -14.74 5.46 -3.94
C VAL A 120 -13.28 5.00 -3.82
N CYS A 121 -12.40 5.41 -4.73
CA CYS A 121 -10.98 5.09 -4.67
C CYS A 121 -10.31 5.62 -3.38
N PHE A 122 -10.57 6.88 -3.02
CA PHE A 122 -10.06 7.45 -1.78
C PHE A 122 -10.67 6.82 -0.53
N LEU A 123 -11.95 6.47 -0.56
CA LEU A 123 -12.60 5.76 0.56
C LEU A 123 -11.97 4.38 0.78
N VAL A 124 -11.67 3.64 -0.29
CA VAL A 124 -10.96 2.36 -0.22
C VAL A 124 -9.55 2.55 0.36
N ALA A 125 -8.81 3.57 -0.09
CA ALA A 125 -7.50 3.90 0.46
C ALA A 125 -7.58 4.24 1.97
N PHE A 126 -8.60 5.00 2.37
CA PHE A 126 -8.89 5.30 3.78
C PHE A 126 -9.15 4.03 4.59
N LEU A 127 -10.04 3.15 4.15
CA LEU A 127 -10.36 1.91 4.86
C LEU A 127 -9.15 0.99 5.03
N PHE A 128 -8.29 0.87 4.02
CA PHE A 128 -7.05 0.09 4.14
C PHE A 128 -6.06 0.70 5.13
N ASN A 129 -5.89 2.03 5.14
CA ASN A 129 -5.05 2.70 6.14
C ASN A 129 -5.62 2.56 7.57
N VAL A 130 -6.94 2.62 7.75
CA VAL A 130 -7.58 2.34 9.05
C VAL A 130 -7.33 0.91 9.52
N GLN A 131 -7.44 -0.08 8.64
CA GLN A 131 -7.12 -1.47 8.99
C GLN A 131 -5.64 -1.63 9.35
N SER A 132 -4.74 -0.96 8.63
CA SER A 132 -3.32 -0.96 8.97
C SER A 132 -3.07 -0.41 10.39
N ILE A 133 -3.69 0.71 10.76
CA ILE A 133 -3.61 1.30 12.11
C ILE A 133 -4.05 0.29 13.17
N ARG A 134 -5.18 -0.41 12.95
CA ARG A 134 -5.68 -1.43 13.89
C ARG A 134 -4.66 -2.55 14.10
N TYR A 135 -4.10 -3.10 13.02
CA TYR A 135 -3.12 -4.19 13.12
C TYR A 135 -1.82 -3.74 13.77
N TYR A 136 -1.30 -2.55 13.43
CA TYR A 136 -0.10 -2.02 14.08
C TYR A 136 -0.32 -1.68 15.56
N SER A 137 -1.48 -1.14 15.91
CA SER A 137 -1.83 -0.87 17.31
C SER A 137 -1.89 -2.17 18.12
N HIS A 138 -2.54 -3.20 17.58
CA HIS A 138 -2.57 -4.52 18.20
C HIS A 138 -1.17 -5.14 18.32
N ALA A 139 -0.33 -5.04 17.27
CA ALA A 139 1.05 -5.50 17.33
C ALA A 139 1.88 -4.74 18.37
N SER A 140 1.65 -3.43 18.55
CA SER A 140 2.40 -2.60 19.51
C SER A 140 2.10 -2.94 20.96
N ILE A 141 0.90 -3.46 21.23
CA ILE A 141 0.54 -3.99 22.55
C ILE A 141 1.22 -5.34 22.72
N LEU A 142 1.06 -6.25 21.74
CA LEU A 142 1.57 -7.62 21.83
C LEU A 142 3.09 -7.69 21.98
N ILE A 143 3.86 -6.80 21.33
CA ILE A 143 5.32 -6.83 21.36
C ILE A 143 5.91 -6.54 22.75
N ASN A 144 5.12 -5.91 23.64
CA ASN A 144 5.53 -5.65 25.04
C ASN A 144 4.99 -6.68 26.03
N VAL A 145 4.13 -7.62 25.60
CA VAL A 145 3.59 -8.62 26.53
C VAL A 145 4.71 -9.60 26.89
N PRO A 146 5.07 -9.75 28.18
CA PRO A 146 6.13 -10.66 28.59
C PRO A 146 5.68 -12.11 28.39
N VAL A 147 6.05 -12.68 27.24
CA VAL A 147 5.73 -14.05 26.82
C VAL A 147 6.17 -15.09 27.87
N LYS A 148 7.25 -14.83 28.60
CA LYS A 148 7.78 -15.70 29.66
C LYS A 148 6.80 -15.93 30.83
N LYS A 149 5.73 -15.12 30.97
CA LYS A 149 4.74 -15.25 32.06
C LYS A 149 3.48 -16.02 31.68
N ILE A 150 3.36 -16.52 30.44
CA ILE A 150 2.18 -17.27 29.98
C ILE A 150 2.55 -18.76 29.91
N PRO A 151 2.17 -19.59 30.90
CA PRO A 151 2.63 -20.99 31.02
C PRO A 151 2.15 -21.91 29.88
N LEU A 152 1.17 -21.45 29.09
CA LEU A 152 0.46 -22.23 28.07
C LEU A 152 0.88 -21.90 26.63
N MET A 153 1.71 -20.87 26.40
CA MET A 153 2.09 -20.45 25.06
C MET A 153 3.57 -20.69 24.80
N SER A 154 3.87 -21.51 23.79
CA SER A 154 5.25 -21.68 23.33
C SER A 154 5.81 -20.33 22.88
N PRO A 155 7.02 -19.93 23.31
CA PRO A 155 7.57 -18.62 23.00
C PRO A 155 7.74 -18.38 21.49
N ASN A 156 8.02 -19.42 20.71
CA ASN A 156 8.09 -19.32 19.25
C ASN A 156 6.72 -18.99 18.60
N LEU A 157 5.62 -19.45 19.20
CA LEU A 157 4.28 -19.24 18.65
C LEU A 157 3.78 -17.80 18.88
N SER A 158 4.19 -17.16 19.97
CA SER A 158 3.85 -15.75 20.24
C SER A 158 4.62 -14.81 19.32
N VAL A 159 5.92 -15.05 19.11
CA VAL A 159 6.75 -14.25 18.21
C VAL A 159 6.24 -14.35 16.76
N GLU A 160 5.91 -15.55 16.29
CA GLU A 160 5.30 -15.73 14.97
C GLU A 160 3.92 -15.04 14.86
N TYR A 161 3.14 -15.03 15.94
CA TYR A 161 1.86 -14.33 15.97
C TYR A 161 2.03 -12.80 15.86
N VAL A 162 2.98 -12.22 16.61
CA VAL A 162 3.33 -10.79 16.52
C VAL A 162 3.86 -10.45 15.13
N GLY A 163 4.78 -11.27 14.60
CA GLY A 163 5.31 -11.12 13.24
C GLY A 163 4.20 -11.14 12.19
N ARG A 164 3.24 -12.06 12.31
CA ARG A 164 2.05 -12.10 11.42
C ARG A 164 1.17 -10.86 11.56
N ALA A 165 0.99 -10.32 12.77
CA ALA A 165 0.21 -9.11 13.01
C ALA A 165 0.87 -7.88 12.37
N VAL A 166 2.18 -7.69 12.59
CA VAL A 166 2.98 -6.60 11.96
C VAL A 166 2.94 -6.73 10.44
N ASN A 167 3.12 -7.94 9.92
CA ASN A 167 3.13 -8.17 8.48
C ASN A 167 1.76 -7.88 7.83
N ARG A 168 0.65 -8.28 8.48
CA ARG A 168 -0.70 -7.90 8.02
C ARG A 168 -0.89 -6.38 8.04
N GLY A 169 -0.45 -5.70 9.09
CA GLY A 169 -0.52 -4.24 9.18
C GLY A 169 0.23 -3.54 8.05
N SER A 170 1.44 -4.02 7.72
CA SER A 170 2.20 -3.50 6.59
C SER A 170 1.60 -3.84 5.24
N TYR A 171 0.95 -4.99 5.11
CA TYR A 171 0.28 -5.36 3.88
C TYR A 171 -0.88 -4.39 3.59
N PHE A 172 -1.74 -4.12 4.59
CA PHE A 172 -2.82 -3.15 4.46
C PHE A 172 -2.30 -1.73 4.21
N TRP A 173 -1.20 -1.33 4.85
CA TRP A 173 -0.56 -0.03 4.58
C TRP A 173 -0.13 0.09 3.11
N SER A 174 0.56 -0.93 2.61
CA SER A 174 1.05 -0.94 1.22
C SER A 174 -0.12 -0.94 0.22
N LEU A 175 -1.21 -1.65 0.52
CA LEU A 175 -2.43 -1.60 -0.30
C LEU A 175 -3.11 -0.24 -0.25
N GLY A 176 -3.19 0.40 0.92
CA GLY A 176 -3.72 1.75 1.07
C GLY A 176 -2.92 2.77 0.27
N LEU A 177 -1.59 2.71 0.34
CA LEU A 177 -0.70 3.56 -0.45
C LEU A 177 -0.85 3.32 -1.96
N ARG A 178 -0.93 2.06 -2.40
CA ARG A 178 -1.18 1.72 -3.81
C ARG A 178 -2.54 2.24 -4.27
N ALA A 179 -3.60 2.08 -3.49
CA ALA A 179 -4.91 2.65 -3.78
C ALA A 179 -4.84 4.19 -3.89
N PHE A 180 -4.01 4.85 -3.09
CA PHE A 180 -3.74 6.29 -3.21
C PHE A 180 -3.02 6.63 -4.53
N TYR A 181 -2.07 5.81 -4.99
CA TYR A 181 -1.46 6.03 -6.31
C TYR A 181 -2.46 5.85 -7.47
N LEU A 182 -3.41 4.93 -7.34
CA LEU A 182 -4.45 4.72 -8.35
C LEU A 182 -5.41 5.91 -8.48
N SER A 183 -5.50 6.79 -7.48
CA SER A 183 -6.35 7.98 -7.60
C SER A 183 -5.77 9.02 -8.57
N PHE A 184 -4.46 9.00 -8.86
CA PHE A 184 -3.83 9.98 -9.76
C PHE A 184 -4.32 9.86 -11.20
N PRO A 185 -4.33 8.67 -11.85
CA PRO A 185 -4.89 8.54 -13.19
C PRO A 185 -6.37 8.90 -13.26
N LEU A 186 -7.15 8.57 -12.23
CA LEU A 186 -8.56 8.96 -12.15
C LEU A 186 -8.72 10.48 -12.08
N PHE A 187 -7.84 11.17 -11.36
CA PHE A 187 -7.80 12.63 -11.36
C PHE A 187 -7.41 13.19 -12.73
N LEU A 188 -6.40 12.62 -13.39
CA LEU A 188 -5.97 13.04 -14.74
C LEU A 188 -7.03 12.76 -15.81
N TRP A 189 -7.89 11.77 -15.60
CA TRP A 189 -9.04 11.46 -16.46
C TRP A 189 -10.09 12.58 -16.51
N ILE A 190 -10.07 13.51 -15.54
CA ILE A 190 -10.88 14.74 -15.60
C ILE A 190 -10.42 15.64 -16.77
N PHE A 191 -9.11 15.70 -17.05
CA PHE A 191 -8.52 16.52 -18.12
C PHE A 191 -8.54 15.83 -19.49
N GLY A 192 -8.72 14.51 -19.52
CA GLY A 192 -8.91 13.74 -20.75
C GLY A 192 -8.34 12.32 -20.66
N PRO A 193 -8.63 11.47 -21.66
CA PRO A 193 -8.13 10.09 -21.70
C PRO A 193 -6.62 10.00 -21.98
N ILE A 194 -6.04 10.98 -22.69
CA ILE A 194 -4.59 11.02 -23.01
C ILE A 194 -3.73 11.18 -21.73
N PRO A 195 -3.95 12.21 -20.87
CA PRO A 195 -3.17 12.33 -19.63
C PRO A 195 -3.40 11.16 -18.67
N MET A 196 -4.61 10.56 -18.64
CA MET A 196 -4.87 9.33 -17.88
C MET A 196 -3.95 8.19 -18.33
N PHE A 197 -3.84 7.95 -19.64
CA PHE A 197 -3.02 6.87 -20.19
C PHE A 197 -1.54 7.07 -19.87
N VAL A 198 -1.01 8.28 -20.06
CA VAL A 198 0.38 8.61 -19.70
C VAL A 198 0.64 8.38 -18.21
N CYS A 199 -0.31 8.76 -17.34
CA CYS A 199 -0.21 8.52 -15.90
C CYS A 199 -0.19 7.02 -15.56
N CYS A 200 -1.02 6.21 -16.23
CA CYS A 200 -1.00 4.76 -16.06
C CYS A 200 0.37 4.16 -16.45
N VAL A 201 0.94 4.55 -17.59
CA VAL A 201 2.26 4.08 -18.02
C VAL A 201 3.35 4.52 -17.05
N ALA A 202 3.30 5.77 -16.56
CA ALA A 202 4.25 6.27 -15.58
C ALA A 202 4.15 5.53 -14.23
N LEU A 203 2.94 5.24 -13.74
CA LEU A 203 2.74 4.47 -12.52
C LEU A 203 3.19 3.01 -12.65
N VAL A 204 2.91 2.37 -13.79
CA VAL A 204 3.42 1.01 -14.07
C VAL A 204 4.94 1.01 -14.11
N SER A 205 5.55 2.02 -14.75
CA SER A 205 7.01 2.17 -14.80
C SER A 205 7.61 2.41 -13.42
N LEU A 206 6.98 3.25 -12.59
CA LEU A 206 7.39 3.52 -11.23
C LEU A 206 7.30 2.26 -10.36
N PHE A 207 6.18 1.53 -10.43
CA PHE A 207 6.04 0.27 -9.70
C PHE A 207 7.03 -0.79 -10.17
N TYR A 208 7.26 -0.88 -11.48
CA TYR A 208 8.27 -1.78 -12.04
C TYR A 208 9.67 -1.43 -11.54
N PHE A 209 10.05 -0.15 -11.55
CA PHE A 209 11.35 0.28 -11.03
C PHE A 209 11.47 0.00 -9.53
N LEU A 210 10.41 0.29 -8.76
CA LEU A 210 10.39 0.03 -7.31
C LEU A 210 10.52 -1.47 -6.99
N ASP A 211 9.88 -2.33 -7.78
CA ASP A 211 9.94 -3.77 -7.60
C ASP A 211 11.27 -4.36 -8.13
N VAL A 212 11.82 -3.88 -9.24
CA VAL A 212 13.04 -4.41 -9.87
C VAL A 212 14.31 -3.89 -9.23
N VAL A 213 14.43 -2.59 -8.96
CA VAL A 213 15.65 -2.02 -8.35
C VAL A 213 15.83 -2.54 -6.93
N PHE A 214 14.73 -2.71 -6.20
CA PHE A 214 14.80 -3.29 -4.88
C PHE A 214 15.16 -4.78 -4.94
N GLN A 215 14.67 -5.51 -5.95
CA GLN A 215 15.09 -6.89 -6.19
C GLN A 215 16.58 -7.01 -6.52
N SER A 216 17.13 -6.12 -7.36
CA SER A 216 18.57 -6.11 -7.68
C SER A 216 19.43 -5.75 -6.46
N HIS A 217 18.97 -4.84 -5.61
CA HIS A 217 19.72 -4.43 -4.42
C HIS A 217 19.79 -5.56 -3.38
N VAL A 218 18.74 -6.37 -3.27
CA VAL A 218 18.74 -7.55 -2.40
C VAL A 218 19.63 -8.66 -2.96
N SER A 219 19.57 -8.94 -4.27
CA SER A 219 20.41 -9.99 -4.86
C SER A 219 21.90 -9.69 -4.74
N VAL A 220 22.30 -8.42 -4.93
CA VAL A 220 23.70 -7.99 -4.76
C VAL A 220 24.13 -8.14 -3.29
N ALA A 221 23.31 -7.72 -2.34
CA ALA A 221 23.63 -7.88 -0.91
C ALA A 221 23.80 -9.36 -0.50
N SER A 222 22.94 -10.26 -1.03
CA SER A 222 23.08 -11.70 -0.75
C SER A 222 24.31 -12.34 -1.40
N GLU A 223 24.75 -11.84 -2.56
CA GLU A 223 25.98 -12.30 -3.21
C GLU A 223 27.23 -11.79 -2.50
N GLU A 224 27.19 -10.58 -1.92
CA GLU A 224 28.27 -10.04 -1.11
C GLU A 224 28.42 -10.78 0.22
N GLU A 225 27.31 -11.06 0.92
CA GLU A 225 27.33 -11.88 2.16
C GLU A 225 27.90 -13.28 1.90
N HIS A 226 27.47 -13.94 0.83
CA HIS A 226 27.95 -15.28 0.50
C HIS A 226 29.45 -15.29 0.16
N LYS A 227 29.97 -14.24 -0.50
CA LYS A 227 31.41 -14.09 -0.76
C LYS A 227 32.20 -13.80 0.52
N SER A 228 31.67 -13.01 1.45
CA SER A 228 32.34 -12.74 2.72
C SER A 228 32.39 -13.97 3.65
N ASP A 229 31.37 -14.83 3.60
CA ASP A 229 31.36 -16.10 4.33
C ASP A 229 32.35 -17.11 3.72
N GLU A 230 32.55 -17.08 2.40
CA GLU A 230 33.59 -17.89 1.72
C GLU A 230 35.01 -17.37 2.01
N GLU A 231 35.23 -16.06 2.10
CA GLU A 231 36.54 -15.46 2.43
C GLU A 231 36.91 -15.60 3.91
N SER A 232 35.93 -15.57 4.82
CA SER A 232 36.16 -15.74 6.27
C SER A 232 36.24 -17.20 6.73
N GLY A 233 35.89 -18.15 5.83
CA GLY A 233 36.00 -19.60 6.03
C GLY A 233 37.32 -20.23 5.59
N LEU A 234 38.33 -19.44 5.18
CA LEU A 234 39.67 -19.96 4.89
C LEU A 234 40.46 -20.20 6.20
N PRO A 235 40.96 -21.43 6.44
CA PRO A 235 41.73 -21.78 7.64
C PRO A 235 43.10 -21.10 7.72
#